data_AF-A0A5K1F2R8-F1
#
_entry.id   AF-A0A5K1F2R8-F1
#
_cell.length_a   1.000
_cell.length_b   1.000
_cell.length_c   1.000
_cell.angle_alpha   90.00
_cell.angle_beta   90.00
_cell.angle_gamma   90.00
#
_symmetry.space_group_name_H-M   'P 1'
#
loop_
_entity.id
_entity.type
_entity.pdbx_description
1 polymer ?
#
loop_
_entity_poly.entity_id
_entity_poly.type
_entity_poly.pdbx_seq_one_letter_code
_entity_poly.pdbx_strand_id
1 'polypeptide(L)' 'AIVKETFRLHPATPLSLPHIASESCYPIPKGACLLVNVWAISRDPSIWTDPLEFQPE' A
#
# COMPACT_ATOMS: atom_id res chain seq x y z
N ALA A 1 5.55 -18.98 1.05
CA ALA A 1 5.89 -17.60 1.39
C ALA A 1 6.26 -16.77 0.15
N ILE A 2 7.02 -17.31 -0.81
CA ILE A 2 7.32 -16.73 -2.15
C ILE A 2 6.19 -15.88 -2.77
N VAL A 3 4.98 -16.43 -2.98
CA VAL A 3 3.88 -15.67 -3.62
C VAL A 3 3.52 -14.39 -2.85
N LYS A 4 3.50 -14.45 -1.52
CA LYS A 4 3.21 -13.29 -0.68
C LYS A 4 4.32 -12.25 -0.78
N GLU A 5 5.57 -12.70 -0.76
CA GLU A 5 6.73 -11.83 -0.86
C GLU A 5 6.84 -11.16 -2.24
N THR A 6 6.47 -11.89 -3.31
CA THR A 6 6.33 -11.31 -4.64
C THR A 6 5.30 -10.18 -4.64
N PHE A 7 4.15 -10.34 -3.99
CA PHE A 7 3.15 -9.27 -3.92
C PHE A 7 3.53 -8.13 -2.96
N ARG A 8 4.32 -8.39 -1.92
CA ARG A 8 4.88 -7.35 -1.04
C ARG A 8 5.77 -6.41 -1.85
N LEU A 9 6.72 -6.96 -2.61
CA LEU A 9 7.62 -6.16 -3.44
C LEU A 9 6.97 -5.69 -4.75
N HIS A 10 6.15 -6.49 -5.39
CA HIS A 10 5.57 -6.23 -6.71
C HIS A 10 4.05 -6.39 -6.69
N PRO A 11 3.32 -5.51 -5.97
CA PRO A 11 1.87 -5.54 -5.95
C PRO A 11 1.33 -5.26 -7.35
N ALA A 12 0.32 -6.00 -7.79
CA ALA A 12 -0.36 -5.76 -9.07
C ALA A 12 -1.04 -4.39 -9.13
N THR A 13 -1.45 -3.86 -7.98
CA THR A 13 -2.06 -2.53 -7.82
C THR A 13 -1.26 -1.68 -6.81
N PRO A 14 -0.14 -1.06 -7.22
CA PRO A 14 0.74 -0.27 -6.33
C PRO A 14 0.04 0.86 -5.56
N LEU A 15 -1.04 1.42 -6.12
CA LEU A 15 -1.83 2.51 -5.52
C LEU A 15 -3.25 2.08 -5.08
N SER A 16 -3.49 0.77 -4.97
CA SER A 16 -4.84 0.20 -4.84
C SER A 16 -5.78 0.62 -5.98
N LEU A 17 -7.06 0.27 -5.88
CA LEU A 17 -8.10 0.88 -6.67
C LEU A 17 -8.44 2.26 -6.10
N PRO A 18 -8.88 3.22 -6.93
CA PRO A 18 -9.40 4.48 -6.44
C PRO A 18 -10.60 4.29 -5.52
N HIS A 19 -10.56 4.88 -4.33
CA HIS A 19 -11.68 4.94 -3.40
C HIS A 19 -12.22 6.38 -3.35
N ILE A 20 -13.53 6.53 -3.15
CA ILE A 20 -14.17 7.83 -2.97
C ILE A 20 -14.67 7.96 -1.54
N ALA A 21 -14.34 9.07 -0.88
CA ALA A 21 -14.82 9.36 0.46
C ALA A 21 -16.36 9.53 0.47
N SER A 22 -17.08 8.60 1.11
CA SER A 22 -18.54 8.63 1.25
C SER A 22 -19.03 9.77 2.14
N GLU A 23 -18.19 10.20 3.07
CA GLU A 23 -18.40 11.28 4.03
C GLU A 23 -17.10 12.07 4.24
N SER A 24 -17.21 13.28 4.81
CA SER A 24 -16.04 14.09 5.15
C SER A 24 -15.44 13.63 6.48
N CYS A 25 -14.13 13.44 6.52
CA CYS A 25 -13.36 13.14 7.72
C CYS A 25 -12.12 14.05 7.71
N TYR A 26 -12.04 15.03 8.60
CA TYR A 26 -11.02 16.09 8.50
C TYR A 26 -9.59 15.53 8.48
N PRO A 27 -8.74 15.90 7.49
CA PRO A 27 -8.90 17.00 6.52
C PRO A 27 -9.48 16.60 5.14
N ILE A 28 -10.01 15.38 4.99
CA ILE A 28 -10.53 14.82 3.74
C ILE A 28 -11.99 15.25 3.51
N PRO A 29 -12.31 15.95 2.41
CA PRO A 29 -13.69 16.28 2.07
C PRO A 29 -14.45 15.06 1.50
N LYS A 30 -15.77 15.06 1.67
CA LYS A 30 -16.65 14.09 1.00
C LYS A 30 -16.45 14.18 -0.52
N GLY A 31 -16.37 13.03 -1.19
CA GLY A 31 -16.15 12.94 -2.63
C GLY A 31 -14.67 13.01 -3.06
N ALA A 32 -13.72 13.20 -2.13
CA ALA A 32 -12.30 13.13 -2.44
C ALA A 32 -11.93 11.74 -2.98
N CYS A 33 -11.05 11.71 -3.99
CA CYS A 33 -10.43 10.49 -4.47
C CYS A 33 -9.23 10.13 -3.58
N LEU A 34 -9.23 8.90 -3.08
CA LEU A 34 -8.23 8.36 -2.18
C LEU A 34 -7.51 7.22 -2.88
N LEU A 35 -6.18 7.32 -2.92
CA LEU A 35 -5.28 6.30 -3.44
C LEU A 35 -4.41 5.80 -2.29
N VAL A 36 -4.39 4.49 -2.08
CA VAL A 36 -3.59 3.88 -1.01
C VAL A 36 -2.26 3.46 -1.61
N ASN A 37 -1.16 4.07 -1.16
CA ASN A 37 0.17 3.72 -1.65
C ASN A 37 0.68 2.41 -1.04
N VAL A 38 0.11 1.29 -1.51
CA VAL A 38 0.48 -0.07 -1.10
C VAL A 38 1.98 -0.30 -1.32
N TRP A 39 2.54 0.19 -2.43
CA TRP A 39 3.96 0.04 -2.74
C TRP A 39 4.88 0.65 -1.69
N ALA A 40 4.55 1.84 -1.19
CA ALA A 40 5.31 2.49 -0.12
C ALA A 40 5.12 1.78 1.22
N ILE A 41 3.89 1.39 1.57
CA ILE A 41 3.59 0.67 2.82
C ILE A 41 4.37 -0.66 2.88
N SER A 42 4.43 -1.40 1.78
CA SER A 42 5.15 -2.67 1.70
C SER A 42 6.68 -2.52 1.73
N ARG A 43 7.20 -1.28 1.69
CA ARG A 43 8.63 -0.94 1.73
C ARG A 43 9.00 -0.05 2.91
N ASP A 44 8.09 0.15 3.85
CA ASP A 44 8.34 1.03 4.99
C ASP A 44 9.39 0.40 5.92
N PRO A 45 10.58 1.02 6.09
CA PRO A 45 11.64 0.50 6.95
C PRO A 45 11.30 0.53 8.45
N SER A 46 10.24 1.25 8.85
CA SER A 46 9.75 1.23 10.23
C SER A 46 8.93 -0.01 10.56
N ILE A 47 8.43 -0.71 9.53
CA ILE A 47 7.56 -1.88 9.66
C ILE A 47 8.27 -3.16 9.20
N TRP A 48 9.10 -3.07 8.15
CA TRP A 48 9.80 -4.21 7.56
C TRP A 48 11.32 -4.06 7.72
N THR A 49 11.98 -5.12 8.16
CA THR A 49 13.44 -5.24 8.09
C THR A 49 13.86 -5.41 6.64
N ASP A 50 14.93 -4.73 6.21
CA ASP A 50 15.48 -4.78 4.84
C ASP A 50 14.39 -4.75 3.74
N PRO A 51 13.53 -3.71 3.74
CA PRO A 51 12.25 -3.69 3.00
C PRO A 51 12.38 -3.86 1.48
N LEU A 52 13.58 -3.70 0.93
CA LEU A 52 13.86 -3.80 -0.50
C LEU A 52 14.40 -5.18 -0.91
N GLU A 53 14.79 -6.02 0.05
CA GLU A 53 15.23 -7.38 -0.22
C GLU A 53 14.05 -8.33 -0.39
N PHE A 54 14.21 -9.34 -1.25
CA PHE A 54 13.23 -10.40 -1.42
C PHE A 54 13.57 -11.56 -0.47
N GLN A 55 12.81 -11.67 0.61
CA GLN A 55 13.04 -12.60 1.72
C GLN A 55 11.83 -13.54 1.88
N PRO A 56 11.72 -14.59 1.05
CA PRO A 56 10.54 -15.46 1.01
C PRO A 56 10.57 -16.62 2.01
N GLU A 57 11.57 -16.71 2.88
CA GLU A 57 11.74 -17.74 3.91
C GLU A 57 10.62 -17.80 4.96
#